data_AF-A0A9P5T626-F1
#
_entry.id   AF-A0A9P5T626-F1
#
_cell.length_a   1.000
_cell.length_b   1.000
_cell.length_c   1.000
_cell.angle_alpha   90.00
_cell.angle_beta   90.00
_cell.angle_gamma   90.00
#
_symmetry.space_group_name_H-M   'P 1'
#
loop_
_entity.id
_entity.type
_entity.pdbx_description
1 polymer ?
#
loop_
_entity_poly.entity_id
_entity_poly.type
_entity_poly.pdbx_seq_one_letter_code
_entity_poly.pdbx_strand_id
1 'polypeptide(L)'
;ELRTSDPEASIHFDKDDAETLDFVTATANLRAYVYGIEQKSRFQVKAMAGNIIPAIATTNAIIAGMMVMLAFKILNKRLEDCKTSYLVYGRHRPQLIVSEPLAKPNPKCYICRNSYISLKIDTDTSTVQDLINLLEENSLTDVEIQESGRVIYDPDFDDNASKTLSSLQLTDGKFVEVLDEEDRKIIIYLKHADSSSLGKSYDIEGDIEEALEQQSIIKQQRKEADEAATAHEHAEESDVVMTDSNKKRKYDEVTSSGSEGPLKKTTLDAIAHPPDGDGVGDGTSQAQAVDVDEVIVVDGETFDVINLD
;
A
#
# COMPACT_ATOMS: atom_id res chain seq x y z
N GLU A 1 14.99 1.96 -43.95
CA GLU A 1 16.22 2.75 -44.21
C GLU A 1 17.38 2.31 -43.33
N LEU A 2 17.20 2.21 -42.00
CA LEU A 2 18.24 1.73 -41.07
C LEU A 2 18.83 0.35 -41.39
N ARG A 3 17.99 -0.63 -41.75
CA ARG A 3 18.46 -1.99 -42.13
C ARG A 3 19.18 -2.07 -43.48
N THR A 4 19.13 -1.01 -44.28
CA THR A 4 19.84 -0.96 -45.57
C THR A 4 21.32 -0.65 -45.36
N SER A 5 21.66 0.05 -44.28
CA SER A 5 23.03 0.41 -43.89
C SER A 5 23.63 -0.53 -42.83
N ASP A 6 22.80 -1.10 -41.96
CA ASP A 6 23.23 -2.03 -40.91
C ASP A 6 22.24 -3.21 -40.79
N PRO A 7 22.66 -4.45 -41.13
CA PRO A 7 21.79 -5.63 -41.04
C PRO A 7 21.24 -5.91 -39.63
N GLU A 8 21.93 -5.46 -38.58
CA GLU A 8 21.57 -5.68 -37.18
C GLU A 8 20.73 -4.55 -36.59
N ALA A 9 20.45 -3.49 -37.36
CA ALA A 9 19.64 -2.37 -36.87
C ALA A 9 18.26 -2.83 -36.39
N SER A 10 17.97 -2.56 -35.11
CA SER A 10 16.70 -2.81 -34.45
C SER A 10 15.98 -1.49 -34.14
N ILE A 11 14.64 -1.53 -34.08
CA ILE A 11 13.83 -0.39 -33.64
C ILE A 11 13.54 -0.61 -32.17
N HIS A 12 13.98 0.31 -31.32
CA HIS A 12 13.61 0.34 -29.92
C HIS A 12 12.27 1.03 -29.74
N PHE A 13 11.44 0.50 -28.85
CA PHE A 13 10.19 1.14 -28.48
C PHE A 13 10.46 2.45 -27.75
N ASP A 14 9.80 3.53 -28.17
CA ASP A 14 9.78 4.82 -27.49
C ASP A 14 8.32 5.24 -27.27
N LYS A 15 7.95 5.47 -26.01
CA LYS A 15 6.57 5.87 -25.65
C LYS A 15 6.21 7.27 -26.14
N ASP A 16 7.20 8.09 -26.50
CA ASP A 16 7.01 9.45 -27.01
C ASP A 16 7.02 9.50 -28.54
N ASP A 17 7.39 8.41 -29.22
CA ASP A 17 7.21 8.23 -30.65
C ASP A 17 5.77 7.81 -30.99
N ALA A 18 5.17 8.49 -31.96
CA ALA A 18 3.77 8.27 -32.32
C ALA A 18 3.57 6.93 -33.02
N GLU A 19 4.48 6.54 -33.91
CA GLU A 19 4.33 5.34 -34.74
C GLU A 19 4.44 4.06 -33.91
N THR A 20 5.46 3.96 -33.06
CA THR A 20 5.65 2.81 -32.18
C THR A 20 4.54 2.69 -31.13
N LEU A 21 4.05 3.80 -30.57
CA LEU A 21 2.93 3.78 -29.63
C LEU A 21 1.60 3.40 -30.30
N ASP A 22 1.34 3.89 -31.52
CA ASP A 22 0.13 3.53 -32.28
C ASP A 22 0.13 2.05 -32.64
N PHE A 23 1.29 1.51 -33.04
CA PHE A 23 1.47 0.09 -33.29
C PHE A 23 1.16 -0.76 -32.05
N VAL A 24 1.74 -0.42 -30.89
CA VAL A 24 1.49 -1.16 -29.63
C VAL A 24 0.02 -1.04 -29.22
N THR A 25 -0.58 0.15 -29.34
CA THR A 25 -2.00 0.38 -28.98
C THR A 25 -2.93 -0.46 -29.86
N ALA A 26 -2.78 -0.40 -31.18
CA ALA A 26 -3.63 -1.14 -32.11
C ALA A 26 -3.50 -2.65 -31.91
N THR A 27 -2.27 -3.16 -31.82
CA THR A 27 -2.01 -4.60 -31.66
C THR A 27 -2.49 -5.12 -30.30
N ALA A 28 -2.27 -4.38 -29.22
CA ALA A 28 -2.75 -4.74 -27.88
C ALA A 28 -4.29 -4.79 -27.84
N ASN A 29 -4.98 -3.81 -28.42
CA ASN A 29 -6.45 -3.76 -28.44
C ASN A 29 -7.07 -4.83 -29.35
N LEU A 30 -6.42 -5.16 -30.48
CA LEU A 30 -6.83 -6.30 -31.30
C LEU A 30 -6.70 -7.61 -30.52
N ARG A 31 -5.58 -7.80 -29.81
CA ARG A 31 -5.40 -8.97 -28.95
C ARG A 31 -6.42 -9.01 -27.82
N ALA A 32 -6.67 -7.89 -27.14
CA ALA A 32 -7.65 -7.79 -26.07
C ALA A 32 -9.04 -8.23 -26.56
N TYR A 33 -9.47 -7.73 -27.72
CA TYR A 33 -10.73 -8.11 -28.36
C TYR A 33 -10.84 -9.63 -28.60
N VAL A 34 -9.77 -10.26 -29.10
CA VAL A 34 -9.74 -11.73 -29.33
C VAL A 34 -9.97 -12.52 -28.04
N TYR A 35 -9.47 -12.03 -26.90
CA TYR A 35 -9.64 -12.67 -25.59
C TYR A 35 -10.87 -12.16 -24.81
N GLY A 36 -11.72 -11.31 -25.39
CA GLY A 36 -12.87 -10.71 -24.70
C GLY A 36 -12.50 -9.74 -23.58
N ILE A 37 -11.29 -9.17 -23.63
CA ILE A 37 -10.80 -8.17 -22.69
C ILE A 37 -11.16 -6.78 -23.20
N GLU A 38 -11.58 -5.88 -22.30
CA GLU A 38 -11.89 -4.50 -22.63
C GLU A 38 -10.67 -3.79 -23.24
N GLN A 39 -10.92 -3.10 -24.36
CA GLN A 39 -9.90 -2.35 -25.08
C GLN A 39 -9.60 -1.04 -24.34
N LYS A 40 -8.36 -0.59 -24.41
CA LYS A 40 -7.90 0.60 -23.67
C LYS A 40 -7.58 1.75 -24.61
N SER A 41 -7.74 2.97 -24.10
CA SER A 41 -7.40 4.16 -24.86
C SER A 41 -5.88 4.22 -25.11
N ARG A 42 -5.48 4.96 -26.16
CA ARG A 42 -4.07 5.21 -26.46
C ARG A 42 -3.30 5.77 -25.26
N PHE A 43 -3.94 6.64 -24.48
CA PHE A 43 -3.35 7.23 -23.28
C PHE A 43 -3.09 6.17 -22.19
N GLN A 44 -4.06 5.30 -21.92
CA GLN A 44 -3.92 4.20 -20.97
C GLN A 44 -2.83 3.22 -21.41
N VAL A 45 -2.76 2.89 -22.71
CA VAL A 45 -1.71 2.02 -23.25
C VAL A 45 -0.33 2.66 -23.08
N LYS A 46 -0.18 3.96 -23.36
CA LYS A 46 1.08 4.68 -23.15
C LYS A 46 1.57 4.57 -21.70
N ALA A 47 0.67 4.77 -20.74
CA ALA A 47 1.00 4.70 -19.32
C ALA A 47 1.46 3.30 -18.87
N MET A 48 0.83 2.24 -19.40
CA MET A 48 1.23 0.86 -19.07
C MET A 48 2.53 0.47 -19.79
N ALA A 49 2.62 0.70 -21.10
CA ALA A 49 3.76 0.28 -21.93
C ALA A 49 5.06 0.95 -21.50
N GLY A 50 5.01 2.23 -21.10
CA GLY A 50 6.17 2.98 -20.64
C GLY A 50 6.74 2.53 -19.30
N ASN A 51 6.03 1.67 -18.56
CA ASN A 51 6.40 1.19 -17.22
C ASN A 51 6.64 -0.33 -17.18
N ILE A 52 6.75 -1.01 -18.34
CA ILE A 52 7.03 -2.44 -18.40
C ILE A 52 8.48 -2.68 -17.95
N ILE A 53 8.65 -3.51 -16.93
CA ILE A 53 9.96 -4.01 -16.48
C ILE A 53 10.17 -5.40 -17.09
N PRO A 54 11.28 -5.65 -17.82
CA PRO A 54 11.61 -6.97 -18.33
C PRO A 54 11.73 -8.00 -17.20
N ALA A 55 11.20 -9.20 -17.42
CA ALA A 55 11.31 -10.31 -16.49
C ALA A 55 12.41 -11.28 -16.95
N ILE A 56 13.26 -11.70 -16.01
CA ILE A 56 14.31 -12.69 -16.24
C ILE A 56 14.01 -13.93 -15.39
N ALA A 57 13.97 -15.11 -16.03
CA ALA A 57 13.58 -16.35 -15.35
C ALA A 57 14.50 -16.71 -14.16
N THR A 58 15.80 -16.41 -14.28
CA THR A 58 16.79 -16.68 -13.23
C THR A 58 16.55 -15.85 -11.97
N THR A 59 16.13 -14.59 -12.11
CA THR A 59 15.72 -13.73 -10.99
C THR A 59 14.60 -14.39 -10.19
N ASN A 60 13.56 -14.90 -10.85
CA ASN A 60 12.45 -15.58 -10.18
C ASN A 60 12.92 -16.85 -9.46
N ALA A 61 13.82 -17.63 -10.07
CA ALA A 61 14.36 -18.84 -9.44
C ALA A 61 15.17 -18.54 -8.17
N ILE A 62 16.01 -17.49 -8.20
CA ILE A 62 16.79 -17.04 -7.05
C ILE A 62 15.87 -16.59 -5.91
N ILE A 63 14.91 -15.70 -6.21
CA ILE A 63 13.97 -15.20 -5.20
C ILE A 63 13.12 -16.33 -4.62
N ALA A 64 12.64 -17.27 -5.43
CA ALA A 64 11.89 -18.43 -4.95
C ALA A 64 12.72 -19.30 -4.00
N GLY A 65 13.99 -19.56 -4.33
CA GLY A 65 14.91 -20.27 -3.43
C GLY A 65 15.09 -19.55 -2.09
N MET A 66 15.26 -18.22 -2.13
CA MET A 66 15.38 -17.39 -0.93
C MET A 66 14.11 -17.43 -0.06
N MET A 67 12.92 -17.40 -0.68
CA MET A 67 11.64 -17.51 0.04
C MET A 67 11.54 -18.83 0.81
N VAL A 68 11.93 -19.95 0.20
CA VAL A 68 11.91 -21.28 0.86
C VAL A 68 12.89 -21.33 2.03
N MET A 69 14.09 -20.75 1.88
CA MET A 69 15.06 -20.66 2.98
C MET A 69 14.52 -19.83 4.16
N LEU A 70 13.80 -18.75 3.89
CA LEU A 70 13.15 -17.95 4.93
C LEU A 70 12.00 -18.73 5.60
N ALA A 71 11.21 -19.48 4.83
CA ALA A 71 10.15 -20.33 5.37
C ALA A 71 10.68 -21.39 6.35
N PHE A 72 11.83 -22.01 6.05
CA PHE A 72 12.47 -22.94 7.00
C PHE A 72 12.86 -22.27 8.33
N LYS A 73 13.33 -21.01 8.30
CA LYS A 73 13.62 -20.26 9.53
C LYS A 73 12.35 -20.04 10.36
N ILE A 74 11.25 -19.64 9.71
CA ILE A 74 9.95 -19.42 10.34
C ILE A 74 9.43 -20.72 10.98
N LEU A 75 9.43 -21.83 10.23
CA LEU A 75 8.94 -23.13 10.73
C LEU A 75 9.75 -23.65 11.92
N ASN A 76 11.05 -23.35 11.96
CA ASN A 76 11.92 -23.66 13.08
C ASN A 76 11.84 -22.65 14.23
N LYS A 77 10.88 -21.72 14.22
CA LYS A 77 10.69 -20.66 15.22
C LYS A 77 11.88 -19.71 15.37
N ARG A 78 12.71 -19.58 14.33
CA ARG A 78 13.88 -18.69 14.27
C ARG A 78 13.53 -17.38 13.57
N LEU A 79 12.55 -16.66 14.12
CA LEU A 79 12.06 -15.40 13.53
C LEU A 79 13.10 -14.28 13.58
N GLU A 80 13.94 -14.27 14.62
CA GLU A 80 15.04 -13.31 14.79
C GLU A 80 16.13 -13.41 13.71
N ASP A 81 16.25 -14.58 13.06
CA ASP A 81 17.19 -14.80 11.96
C ASP A 81 16.61 -14.43 10.58
N CYS A 82 15.35 -14.03 10.54
CA CYS A 82 14.70 -13.56 9.34
C CYS A 82 15.19 -12.15 9.01
N LYS A 83 15.49 -11.91 7.75
CA LYS A 83 16.04 -10.66 7.23
C LYS A 83 15.36 -10.33 5.91
N THR A 84 15.21 -9.05 5.63
CA THR A 84 14.82 -8.60 4.29
C THR A 84 16.05 -8.74 3.40
N SER A 85 15.96 -9.59 2.38
CA SER A 85 17.07 -9.85 1.47
C SER A 85 16.76 -9.30 0.08
N TYR A 86 17.71 -8.56 -0.48
CA TYR A 86 17.64 -7.92 -1.78
C TYR A 86 18.64 -8.56 -2.72
N LEU A 87 18.18 -8.88 -3.93
CA LEU A 87 19.05 -9.26 -5.04
C LEU A 87 19.45 -7.98 -5.79
N VAL A 88 20.72 -7.60 -5.70
CA VAL A 88 21.22 -6.34 -6.25
C VAL A 88 22.28 -6.64 -7.31
N TYR A 89 22.04 -6.18 -8.53
CA TYR A 89 23.00 -6.25 -9.62
C TYR A 89 23.67 -4.88 -9.84
N GLY A 90 25.00 -4.84 -9.84
CA GLY A 90 25.73 -3.61 -10.13
C GLY A 90 27.25 -3.81 -10.15
N ARG A 91 27.93 -3.16 -11.12
CA ARG A 91 29.39 -3.31 -11.37
C ARG A 91 30.29 -2.97 -10.17
N HIS A 92 29.79 -2.21 -9.19
CA HIS A 92 30.59 -1.71 -8.06
C HIS A 92 30.23 -2.34 -6.71
N ARG A 93 29.31 -3.33 -6.68
CA ARG A 93 28.95 -4.02 -5.43
C ARG A 93 29.53 -5.43 -5.45
N PRO A 94 30.37 -5.82 -4.48
CA PRO A 94 30.97 -7.16 -4.43
C PRO A 94 29.98 -8.24 -4.01
N GLN A 95 28.81 -7.87 -3.48
CA GLN A 95 27.79 -8.80 -3.00
C GLN A 95 26.52 -8.68 -3.85
N LEU A 96 26.08 -9.82 -4.39
CA LEU A 96 24.86 -9.97 -5.18
C LEU A 96 23.59 -10.01 -4.30
N ILE A 97 23.71 -10.54 -3.08
CA ILE A 97 22.61 -10.62 -2.12
C ILE A 97 22.97 -9.76 -0.91
N VAL A 98 22.15 -8.75 -0.63
CA VAL A 98 22.28 -7.86 0.52
C VAL A 98 21.14 -8.18 1.48
N SER A 99 21.40 -8.26 2.78
CA SER A 99 20.37 -8.56 3.78
C SER A 99 20.37 -7.53 4.90
N GLU A 100 19.17 -7.07 5.25
CA GLU A 100 18.93 -6.09 6.29
C GLU A 100 18.01 -6.68 7.37
N PRO A 101 18.17 -6.28 8.65
CA PRO A 101 17.23 -6.67 9.70
C PRO A 101 15.79 -6.29 9.33
N LEU A 102 14.83 -7.08 9.78
CA LEU A 102 13.42 -6.74 9.61
C LEU A 102 13.11 -5.41 10.32
N ALA A 103 12.44 -4.51 9.61
CA ALA A 103 11.97 -3.26 10.18
C ALA A 103 10.92 -3.53 11.25
N LYS A 104 10.92 -2.73 12.32
CA LYS A 104 9.85 -2.76 13.31
C LYS A 104 8.55 -2.23 12.68
N PRO A 105 7.37 -2.66 13.18
CA PRO A 105 6.10 -2.06 12.76
C PRO A 105 6.15 -0.54 12.83
N ASN A 106 5.71 0.13 11.76
CA ASN A 106 5.67 1.58 11.74
C ASN A 106 4.54 2.05 12.67
N PRO A 107 4.81 2.86 13.71
CA PRO A 107 3.77 3.37 14.59
C PRO A 107 2.75 4.20 13.83
N LYS A 108 3.08 4.80 12.69
CA LYS A 108 2.12 5.59 11.87
C LYS A 108 1.35 4.77 10.83
N CYS A 109 1.42 3.43 10.86
CA CYS A 109 0.77 2.58 9.86
C CYS A 109 -0.74 2.46 10.11
N TYR A 110 -1.58 2.95 9.21
CA TYR A 110 -3.04 2.84 9.34
C TYR A 110 -3.59 1.40 9.19
N ILE A 111 -2.78 0.46 8.70
CA ILE A 111 -3.19 -0.94 8.48
C ILE A 111 -2.82 -1.81 9.69
N CYS A 112 -1.56 -1.79 10.11
CA CYS A 112 -1.02 -2.75 11.08
C CYS A 112 -0.76 -2.19 12.48
N ARG A 113 -0.97 -0.88 12.72
CA ARG A 113 -0.92 -0.33 14.07
C ARG A 113 -2.11 -0.86 14.88
N ASN A 114 -1.90 -1.13 16.17
CA ASN A 114 -3.00 -1.40 17.08
C ASN A 114 -3.88 -0.14 17.18
N SER A 115 -5.07 -0.21 16.60
CA SER A 115 -6.14 0.79 16.76
C SER A 115 -7.05 0.50 17.96
N TYR A 116 -6.67 -0.50 18.76
CA TYR A 116 -7.39 -0.95 19.93
C TYR A 116 -6.45 -1.03 21.15
N ILE A 117 -6.99 -0.71 22.31
CA ILE A 117 -6.34 -0.95 23.61
C ILE A 117 -6.77 -2.31 24.16
N SER A 118 -5.93 -2.96 24.97
CA SER A 118 -6.28 -4.21 25.62
C SER A 118 -6.58 -3.97 27.10
N LEU A 119 -7.81 -4.16 27.53
CA LEU A 119 -8.23 -4.01 28.92
C LEU A 119 -8.33 -5.39 29.58
N LYS A 120 -7.51 -5.65 30.59
CA LYS A 120 -7.68 -6.80 31.47
C LYS A 120 -8.60 -6.41 32.62
N ILE A 121 -9.73 -7.10 32.73
CA ILE A 121 -10.73 -6.87 33.76
C ILE A 121 -11.42 -8.19 34.11
N ASP A 122 -11.84 -8.32 35.36
CA ASP A 122 -12.62 -9.48 35.79
C ASP A 122 -14.08 -9.30 35.34
N THR A 123 -14.45 -9.96 34.24
CA THR A 123 -15.78 -9.79 33.64
C THR A 123 -16.93 -10.28 34.52
N ASP A 124 -16.66 -11.14 35.50
CA ASP A 124 -17.70 -11.74 36.33
C ASP A 124 -18.05 -10.87 37.55
N THR A 125 -17.06 -10.13 38.06
CA THR A 125 -17.23 -9.27 39.24
C THR A 125 -17.39 -7.79 38.89
N SER A 126 -16.75 -7.33 37.82
CA SER A 126 -16.80 -5.92 37.42
C SER A 126 -18.12 -5.54 36.75
N THR A 127 -18.61 -4.36 37.11
CA THR A 127 -19.82 -3.76 36.56
C THR A 127 -19.51 -2.83 35.39
N VAL A 128 -20.54 -2.50 34.61
CA VAL A 128 -20.40 -1.46 33.56
C VAL A 128 -20.03 -0.11 34.18
N GLN A 129 -20.50 0.20 35.39
CA GLN A 129 -20.11 1.41 36.12
C GLN A 129 -18.61 1.47 36.38
N ASP A 130 -17.97 0.34 36.72
CA ASP A 130 -16.52 0.30 36.95
C ASP A 130 -15.74 0.60 35.65
N LEU A 131 -16.27 0.16 34.51
CA LEU A 131 -15.72 0.48 33.19
C LEU A 131 -15.92 1.96 32.83
N ILE A 132 -17.06 2.56 33.17
CA ILE A 132 -17.31 4.00 32.94
C ILE A 132 -16.37 4.85 33.79
N ASN A 133 -16.27 4.55 35.09
CA ASN A 133 -15.37 5.28 36.00
C ASN A 133 -13.91 5.20 35.50
N LEU A 134 -13.50 4.05 34.95
CA LEU A 134 -12.19 3.88 34.33
C LEU A 134 -11.98 4.79 33.12
N LEU A 135 -13.00 4.93 32.26
CA LEU A 135 -12.92 5.78 31.08
C LEU A 135 -12.89 7.26 31.47
N GLU A 136 -13.68 7.65 32.47
CA GLU A 136 -13.68 9.02 33.03
C GLU A 136 -12.33 9.41 33.65
N GLU A 137 -11.69 8.49 34.39
CA GLU A 137 -10.32 8.68 34.91
C GLU A 137 -9.29 8.95 33.81
N ASN A 138 -9.56 8.50 32.58
CA ASN A 138 -8.70 8.65 31.41
C ASN A 138 -9.20 9.74 30.43
N SER A 139 -9.98 10.72 30.91
CA SER A 139 -10.44 11.89 30.14
C SER A 139 -11.46 11.60 29.02
N LEU A 140 -12.19 10.48 29.11
CA LEU A 140 -13.36 10.18 28.28
C LEU A 140 -14.62 10.36 29.14
N THR A 141 -15.39 11.42 28.88
CA THR A 141 -16.63 11.73 29.60
C THR A 141 -17.84 11.41 28.72
N ASP A 142 -19.01 11.17 29.33
CA ASP A 142 -20.28 10.99 28.61
C ASP A 142 -20.18 9.96 27.45
N VAL A 143 -19.69 8.77 27.81
CA VAL A 143 -19.36 7.71 26.86
C VAL A 143 -20.55 6.80 26.52
N GLU A 144 -20.71 6.48 25.24
CA GLU A 144 -21.57 5.40 24.75
C GLU A 144 -20.73 4.13 24.52
N ILE A 145 -21.19 2.99 25.03
CA ILE A 145 -20.49 1.71 24.94
C ILE A 145 -21.30 0.76 24.05
N GLN A 146 -20.70 0.30 22.96
CA GLN A 146 -21.32 -0.60 21.98
C GLN A 146 -20.52 -1.90 21.79
N GLU A 147 -21.22 -3.01 21.59
CA GLU A 147 -20.63 -4.29 21.17
C GLU A 147 -21.26 -4.73 19.84
N SER A 148 -20.48 -4.78 18.76
CA SER A 148 -20.96 -5.28 17.46
C SER A 148 -22.29 -4.64 16.99
N GLY A 149 -22.50 -3.36 17.29
CA GLY A 149 -23.73 -2.62 16.97
C GLY A 149 -24.87 -2.72 17.99
N ARG A 150 -24.67 -3.45 19.10
CA ARG A 150 -25.57 -3.45 20.26
C ARG A 150 -25.12 -2.40 21.26
N VAL A 151 -25.98 -1.41 21.54
CA VAL A 151 -25.75 -0.43 22.61
C VAL A 151 -25.87 -1.14 23.96
N ILE A 152 -24.77 -1.12 24.72
CA ILE A 152 -24.68 -1.71 26.06
C ILE A 152 -24.97 -0.65 27.11
N TYR A 153 -24.42 0.54 26.93
CA TYR A 153 -24.61 1.69 27.81
C TYR A 153 -24.64 2.98 27.00
N ASP A 154 -25.50 3.89 27.41
CA ASP A 154 -25.64 5.24 26.89
C ASP A 154 -25.99 6.14 28.10
N PRO A 155 -25.49 7.39 28.17
CA PRO A 155 -25.86 8.32 29.24
C PRO A 155 -27.37 8.51 29.43
N ASP A 156 -28.16 8.38 28.36
CA ASP A 156 -29.63 8.45 28.40
C ASP A 156 -30.29 7.11 28.83
N PHE A 157 -29.55 5.99 28.81
CA PHE A 157 -30.03 4.64 29.12
C PHE A 157 -29.09 3.89 30.08
N ASP A 158 -29.17 4.23 31.37
CA ASP A 158 -28.29 3.73 32.45
C ASP A 158 -28.73 2.38 33.10
N ASP A 159 -29.79 1.74 32.60
CA ASP A 159 -30.36 0.48 33.11
C ASP A 159 -29.34 -0.67 33.26
N ASN A 160 -28.24 -0.60 32.52
CA ASN A 160 -27.18 -1.61 32.50
C ASN A 160 -25.95 -1.24 33.34
N ALA A 161 -25.86 -0.03 33.90
CA ALA A 161 -24.70 0.45 34.64
C ALA A 161 -24.34 -0.45 35.83
N SER A 162 -25.37 -0.93 36.55
CA SER A 162 -25.22 -1.81 37.72
C SER A 162 -25.02 -3.29 37.38
N LYS A 163 -25.17 -3.69 36.11
CA LYS A 163 -25.04 -5.09 35.69
C LYS A 163 -23.57 -5.44 35.47
N THR A 164 -23.24 -6.72 35.68
CA THR A 164 -21.88 -7.22 35.41
C THR A 164 -21.65 -7.40 33.92
N LEU A 165 -20.39 -7.27 33.50
CA LEU A 165 -20.00 -7.44 32.09
C LEU A 165 -20.40 -8.83 31.56
N SER A 166 -20.23 -9.87 32.37
CA SER A 166 -20.63 -11.25 32.07
C SER A 166 -22.14 -11.39 31.80
N SER A 167 -22.99 -10.70 32.57
CA SER A 167 -24.45 -10.72 32.37
C SER A 167 -24.90 -10.08 31.06
N LEU A 168 -24.06 -9.21 30.49
CA LEU A 168 -24.30 -8.52 29.22
C LEU A 168 -23.67 -9.25 28.02
N GLN A 169 -23.02 -10.40 28.26
CA GLN A 169 -22.28 -11.22 27.29
C GLN A 169 -20.93 -10.62 26.85
N LEU A 170 -20.38 -9.68 27.63
CA LEU A 170 -19.03 -9.15 27.47
C LEU A 170 -18.03 -10.09 28.15
N THR A 171 -17.74 -11.22 27.50
CA THR A 171 -16.79 -12.24 27.96
C THR A 171 -15.39 -12.00 27.39
N ASP A 172 -14.44 -12.88 27.73
CA ASP A 172 -13.08 -12.87 27.17
C ASP A 172 -13.06 -12.83 25.64
N GLY A 173 -12.17 -12.00 25.08
CA GLY A 173 -11.93 -11.90 23.64
C GLY A 173 -12.90 -11.02 22.86
N LYS A 174 -13.78 -10.28 23.55
CA LYS A 174 -14.73 -9.35 22.91
C LYS A 174 -14.10 -7.99 22.62
N PHE A 175 -14.55 -7.39 21.52
CA PHE A 175 -14.23 -6.01 21.16
C PHE A 175 -15.42 -5.11 21.52
N VAL A 176 -15.12 -4.08 22.31
CA VAL A 176 -16.07 -3.06 22.72
C VAL A 176 -15.68 -1.75 22.06
N GLU A 177 -16.63 -1.09 21.44
CA GLU A 177 -16.46 0.22 20.84
C GLU A 177 -17.00 1.26 21.83
N VAL A 178 -16.17 2.26 22.16
CA VAL A 178 -16.57 3.36 23.02
C VAL A 178 -16.55 4.63 22.20
N LEU A 179 -17.64 5.38 22.26
CA LEU A 179 -17.84 6.67 21.60
C LEU A 179 -17.99 7.74 22.68
N ASP A 180 -17.31 8.87 22.51
CA ASP A 180 -17.41 10.05 23.38
C ASP A 180 -18.32 11.11 22.70
N GLU A 181 -18.78 12.12 23.45
CA GLU A 181 -19.55 13.28 22.95
C GLU A 181 -18.87 14.01 21.80
N GLU A 182 -17.53 13.99 21.75
CA GLU A 182 -16.75 14.56 20.64
C GLU A 182 -16.70 13.64 19.39
N ASP A 183 -17.55 12.61 19.29
CA ASP A 183 -17.55 11.58 18.23
C ASP A 183 -16.21 10.83 18.11
N ARG A 184 -15.43 10.80 19.20
CA ARG A 184 -14.15 10.10 19.26
C ARG A 184 -14.42 8.63 19.55
N LYS A 185 -13.99 7.76 18.63
CA LYS A 185 -14.14 6.31 18.76
C LYS A 185 -12.87 5.70 19.33
N ILE A 186 -12.99 4.79 20.28
CA ILE A 186 -11.92 3.90 20.73
C ILE A 186 -12.41 2.46 20.72
N ILE A 187 -11.53 1.52 20.36
CA ILE A 187 -11.82 0.09 20.38
C ILE A 187 -11.05 -0.53 21.55
N ILE A 188 -11.75 -1.29 22.39
CA ILE A 188 -11.21 -1.95 23.57
C ILE A 188 -11.35 -3.46 23.37
N TYR A 189 -10.22 -4.16 23.44
CA TYR A 189 -10.17 -5.61 23.49
C TYR A 189 -10.22 -6.07 24.95
N LEU A 190 -11.28 -6.77 25.33
CA LEU A 190 -11.45 -7.28 26.69
C LEU A 190 -10.70 -8.61 26.86
N LYS A 191 -9.84 -8.65 27.88
CA LYS A 191 -9.20 -9.87 28.39
C LYS A 191 -9.77 -10.19 29.76
N HIS A 192 -10.45 -11.32 29.89
CA HIS A 192 -10.88 -11.80 31.19
C HIS A 192 -9.65 -12.24 32.00
N ALA A 193 -9.55 -11.73 33.22
CA ALA A 193 -8.54 -12.16 34.16
C ALA A 193 -9.16 -12.24 35.56
N ASP A 194 -9.00 -13.39 36.23
CA ASP A 194 -9.51 -13.58 37.58
C ASP A 194 -8.92 -12.52 38.52
N SER A 195 -9.75 -11.95 39.39
CA SER A 195 -9.35 -10.99 40.44
C SER A 195 -8.14 -11.42 41.26
N SER A 196 -7.91 -12.72 41.45
CA SER A 196 -6.76 -13.28 42.14
C SER A 196 -5.42 -13.14 41.40
N SER A 197 -5.45 -12.96 40.08
CA SER A 197 -4.28 -12.86 39.22
C SER A 197 -3.85 -11.42 38.93
N LEU A 198 -4.77 -10.46 39.05
CA LEU A 198 -4.59 -9.10 38.55
C LEU A 198 -3.96 -8.14 39.59
N GLY A 199 -4.12 -8.39 40.90
CA GLY A 199 -3.56 -7.55 41.97
C GLY A 199 -4.08 -6.10 42.05
N LYS A 200 -4.83 -5.66 41.03
CA LYS A 200 -5.57 -4.40 40.87
C LYS A 200 -6.97 -4.71 40.30
N SER A 201 -7.88 -3.75 40.32
CA SER A 201 -9.23 -3.87 39.72
C SER A 201 -9.23 -3.97 38.20
N TYR A 202 -8.23 -3.40 37.52
CA TYR A 202 -8.06 -3.43 36.06
C TYR A 202 -6.58 -3.24 35.67
N ASP A 203 -6.20 -3.64 34.46
CA ASP A 203 -4.88 -3.39 33.85
C ASP A 203 -5.05 -3.04 32.35
N ILE A 204 -4.60 -1.84 31.96
CA ILE A 204 -4.70 -1.35 30.57
C ILE A 204 -3.36 -1.57 29.88
N GLU A 205 -3.37 -2.36 28.81
CA GLU A 205 -2.25 -2.52 27.88
C GLU A 205 -2.49 -1.65 26.64
N GLY A 206 -1.82 -0.50 26.58
CA GLY A 206 -1.91 0.46 25.48
C GLY A 206 -2.10 1.88 25.99
N ASP A 207 -1.97 2.85 25.09
CA ASP A 207 -2.20 4.27 25.37
C ASP A 207 -3.53 4.70 24.74
N ILE A 208 -4.41 5.29 25.56
CA ILE A 208 -5.78 5.70 25.19
C ILE A 208 -5.74 6.90 24.24
N GLU A 209 -4.92 7.91 24.53
CA GLU A 209 -4.77 9.09 23.66
C GLU A 209 -4.19 8.67 22.31
N GLU A 210 -3.18 7.78 22.36
CA GLU A 210 -2.58 7.23 21.17
C GLU A 210 -3.60 6.46 20.31
N ALA A 211 -4.56 5.75 20.91
CA ALA A 211 -5.61 5.03 20.18
C ALA A 211 -6.69 5.96 19.59
N LEU A 212 -7.08 7.01 20.33
CA LEU A 212 -8.06 8.02 19.89
C LEU A 212 -7.55 8.82 18.68
N GLU A 213 -6.30 9.27 18.71
CA GLU A 213 -5.68 9.97 17.57
C GLU A 213 -5.65 9.10 16.29
N GLN A 214 -5.60 7.78 16.43
CA GLN A 214 -5.59 6.90 15.26
C GLN A 214 -6.94 6.72 14.64
N GLN A 215 -7.99 6.61 15.46
CA GLN A 215 -9.34 6.46 14.95
C GLN A 215 -9.77 7.73 14.19
N SER A 216 -9.30 8.92 14.61
CA SER A 216 -9.51 10.15 13.85
C SER A 216 -8.75 10.16 12.52
N ILE A 217 -7.47 9.74 12.48
CA ILE A 217 -6.68 9.62 11.24
C ILE A 217 -7.31 8.60 10.27
N ILE A 218 -7.73 7.44 10.77
CA ILE A 218 -8.37 6.40 9.95
C ILE A 218 -9.68 6.92 9.35
N LYS A 219 -10.50 7.65 10.13
CA LYS A 219 -11.75 8.27 9.65
C LYS A 219 -11.46 9.30 8.55
N GLN A 220 -10.43 10.12 8.71
CA GLN A 220 -10.02 11.09 7.70
C GLN A 220 -9.50 10.42 6.42
N GLN A 221 -8.60 9.45 6.53
CA GLN A 221 -8.03 8.76 5.36
C GLN A 221 -9.08 7.94 4.60
N ARG A 222 -10.05 7.33 5.27
CA ARG A 222 -11.19 6.68 4.61
C ARG A 222 -12.02 7.67 3.82
N LYS A 223 -12.31 8.83 4.39
CA LYS A 223 -13.05 9.90 3.72
C LYS A 223 -12.31 10.40 2.48
N GLU A 224 -11.01 10.63 2.59
CA GLU A 224 -10.17 11.04 1.46
C GLU A 224 -10.10 9.95 0.37
N ALA A 225 -10.04 8.68 0.75
CA ALA A 225 -10.05 7.56 -0.20
C ALA A 225 -11.40 7.41 -0.93
N ASP A 226 -12.52 7.57 -0.22
CA ASP A 226 -13.87 7.51 -0.80
C ASP A 226 -14.12 8.69 -1.75
N GLU A 227 -13.65 9.89 -1.39
CA GLU A 227 -13.68 11.09 -2.26
C GLU A 227 -12.80 10.92 -3.50
N ALA A 228 -11.62 10.30 -3.36
CA ALA A 228 -10.75 9.99 -4.50
C ALA A 228 -11.35 8.93 -5.43
N ALA A 229 -12.03 7.92 -4.89
CA ALA A 229 -12.71 6.88 -5.67
C ALA A 229 -13.89 7.45 -6.47
N THR A 230 -14.72 8.30 -5.85
CA THR A 230 -15.84 8.97 -6.54
C THR A 230 -15.36 9.98 -7.60
N ALA A 231 -14.22 10.65 -7.36
CA ALA A 231 -13.62 11.51 -8.37
C ALA A 231 -13.08 10.72 -9.58
N HIS A 232 -12.58 9.51 -9.36
CA HIS A 232 -12.07 8.64 -10.44
C HIS A 232 -13.21 8.07 -11.29
N GLU A 233 -14.37 7.74 -10.71
CA GLU A 233 -15.56 7.31 -11.45
C GLU A 233 -16.16 8.44 -12.31
N HIS A 234 -16.21 9.67 -11.78
CA HIS A 234 -16.71 10.83 -12.55
C HIS A 234 -15.76 11.25 -13.70
N ALA A 235 -14.46 10.99 -13.59
CA ALA A 235 -13.51 11.22 -14.67
C ALA A 235 -13.67 10.20 -15.82
N GLU A 236 -14.09 8.96 -15.53
CA GLU A 236 -14.31 7.94 -16.55
C GLU A 236 -15.67 8.11 -17.27
N GLU A 237 -16.69 8.65 -16.61
CA GLU A 237 -18.03 8.83 -17.21
C GLU A 237 -18.17 10.12 -18.04
N SER A 238 -17.38 11.16 -17.75
CA SER A 238 -17.48 12.47 -18.43
C SER A 238 -16.85 12.52 -19.82
N ASP A 239 -16.06 11.52 -20.22
CA ASP A 239 -15.45 11.42 -21.56
C ASP A 239 -16.26 10.57 -22.57
N VAL A 240 -17.42 10.02 -22.16
CA VAL A 240 -18.37 9.32 -23.06
C VAL A 240 -19.58 10.21 -23.33
N VAL A 241 -19.38 11.35 -24.00
CA VAL A 241 -20.48 12.08 -24.65
C VAL A 241 -20.21 12.14 -26.16
N MET A 242 -20.59 11.05 -26.84
CA MET A 242 -20.94 11.12 -28.26
C MET A 242 -22.25 11.90 -28.39
N THR A 243 -22.18 13.14 -28.88
CA THR A 243 -23.38 13.81 -29.41
C THR A 243 -23.47 13.59 -30.91
N ASP A 244 -24.30 12.63 -31.28
CA ASP A 244 -24.91 12.53 -32.60
C ASP A 244 -25.85 13.73 -32.80
N SER A 245 -25.59 14.60 -33.78
CA SER A 245 -26.61 15.49 -34.37
C SER A 245 -26.18 16.11 -35.70
N ASN A 246 -26.70 15.51 -36.76
CA ASN A 246 -26.91 16.09 -38.09
C ASN A 246 -27.40 17.55 -38.04
N LYS A 247 -26.66 18.49 -38.67
CA LYS A 247 -27.25 19.62 -39.41
C LYS A 247 -26.29 20.23 -40.44
N LYS A 248 -26.75 20.21 -41.70
CA LYS A 248 -26.14 20.83 -42.90
C LYS A 248 -25.94 22.35 -42.77
N ARG A 249 -24.93 22.83 -43.51
CA ARG A 249 -24.63 24.19 -44.08
C ARG A 249 -23.31 24.74 -43.51
N LYS A 250 -22.40 25.39 -44.25
CA LYS A 250 -22.23 25.78 -45.65
C LYS A 250 -20.74 26.16 -45.79
N TYR A 251 -20.15 25.93 -46.96
CA TYR A 251 -18.80 26.37 -47.34
C TYR A 251 -18.59 27.88 -47.08
N ASP A 252 -17.42 28.26 -46.58
CA ASP A 252 -16.66 29.42 -47.06
C ASP A 252 -15.15 29.20 -46.77
N GLU A 253 -14.36 29.48 -47.80
CA GLU A 253 -12.92 29.31 -47.91
C GLU A 253 -12.26 30.69 -47.79
N VAL A 254 -11.34 30.91 -46.84
CA VAL A 254 -10.30 31.95 -46.94
C VAL A 254 -9.01 31.51 -46.24
N THR A 255 -7.91 31.81 -46.92
CA THR A 255 -6.49 31.46 -46.80
C THR A 255 -5.69 32.10 -45.65
N SER A 256 -4.66 31.36 -45.20
CA SER A 256 -3.32 31.73 -44.71
C SER A 256 -3.10 32.87 -43.68
N SER A 257 -2.41 32.55 -42.58
CA SER A 257 -1.03 33.01 -42.24
C SER A 257 -0.78 32.90 -40.74
N GLY A 258 0.46 32.55 -40.35
CA GLY A 258 0.80 32.02 -39.04
C GLY A 258 1.01 33.04 -37.92
N SER A 259 1.25 32.50 -36.71
CA SER A 259 2.22 33.02 -35.74
C SER A 259 2.34 32.04 -34.56
N GLU A 260 3.60 31.82 -34.16
CA GLU A 260 4.02 31.07 -32.98
C GLU A 260 3.62 31.78 -31.68
N GLY A 261 3.36 31.01 -30.62
CA GLY A 261 3.23 31.49 -29.24
C GLY A 261 3.13 30.31 -28.25
N PRO A 262 3.74 30.40 -27.05
CA PRO A 262 4.43 29.25 -26.42
C PRO A 262 3.55 28.38 -25.51
N LEU A 263 3.80 27.07 -25.55
CA LEU A 263 3.31 26.09 -24.57
C LEU A 263 4.04 26.25 -23.23
N LYS A 264 3.28 26.50 -22.16
CA LYS A 264 3.75 26.47 -20.77
C LYS A 264 4.13 25.03 -20.39
N LYS A 265 5.41 24.80 -20.09
CA LYS A 265 5.89 23.63 -19.35
C LYS A 265 5.41 23.72 -17.90
N THR A 266 4.62 22.77 -17.45
CA THR A 266 4.46 22.45 -16.03
C THR A 266 5.36 21.27 -15.72
N THR A 267 6.52 21.57 -15.13
CA THR A 267 7.35 20.59 -14.42
C THR A 267 6.61 20.15 -13.16
N LEU A 268 6.35 18.85 -13.03
CA LEU A 268 5.90 18.23 -11.79
C LEU A 268 7.14 17.98 -10.91
N ASP A 269 7.02 18.43 -9.66
CA ASP A 269 8.06 18.45 -8.66
C ASP A 269 8.58 17.06 -8.31
N ALA A 270 9.91 16.97 -8.18
CA ALA A 270 10.62 15.82 -7.66
C ALA A 270 10.31 15.66 -6.15
N ILE A 271 9.91 14.46 -5.75
CA ILE A 271 9.83 14.07 -4.35
C ILE A 271 11.26 14.03 -3.79
N ALA A 272 11.54 14.92 -2.84
CA ALA A 272 12.80 15.01 -2.13
C ALA A 272 12.98 13.84 -1.15
N HIS A 273 14.16 13.21 -1.19
CA HIS A 273 14.68 12.39 -0.10
C HIS A 273 15.57 13.25 0.82
N PRO A 274 15.61 12.98 2.14
CA PRO A 274 16.32 13.82 3.12
C PRO A 274 17.84 13.71 2.99
N PRO A 275 18.60 14.71 3.49
CA PRO A 275 20.03 14.86 3.20
C PRO A 275 20.89 14.13 4.24
N ASP A 276 21.93 13.43 3.79
CA ASP A 276 23.07 13.08 4.65
C ASP A 276 24.39 13.42 3.93
N GLY A 277 25.05 14.46 4.45
CA GLY A 277 26.49 14.55 4.72
C GLY A 277 27.51 14.33 3.60
N ASP A 278 27.96 15.45 3.03
CA ASP A 278 29.35 15.84 2.69
C ASP A 278 30.35 14.81 2.12
N GLY A 279 30.77 15.02 0.86
CA GLY A 279 32.04 14.47 0.36
C GLY A 279 32.27 14.42 -1.16
N VAL A 280 32.45 15.59 -1.78
CA VAL A 280 33.31 15.91 -2.97
C VAL A 280 33.52 14.83 -4.06
N GLY A 281 33.14 15.16 -5.31
CA GLY A 281 33.72 14.56 -6.52
C GLY A 281 32.92 14.81 -7.80
N ASP A 282 33.27 15.88 -8.51
CA ASP A 282 32.78 16.26 -9.84
C ASP A 282 33.15 15.21 -10.91
N GLY A 283 32.22 14.89 -11.82
CA GLY A 283 32.40 13.83 -12.81
C GLY A 283 31.16 13.58 -13.66
N THR A 284 31.02 14.36 -14.74
CA THR A 284 30.07 14.15 -15.83
C THR A 284 30.16 12.71 -16.37
N SER A 285 29.06 11.96 -16.32
CA SER A 285 28.91 10.74 -17.11
C SER A 285 27.47 10.60 -17.63
N GLN A 286 27.36 10.59 -18.96
CA GLN A 286 26.14 10.29 -19.69
C GLN A 286 25.76 8.83 -19.44
N ALA A 287 24.52 8.57 -19.04
CA ALA A 287 23.99 7.22 -18.92
C ALA A 287 23.75 6.65 -20.33
N GLN A 288 24.67 5.79 -20.78
CA GLN A 288 24.47 4.93 -21.94
C GLN A 288 23.62 3.72 -21.52
N ALA A 289 22.55 3.45 -22.26
CA ALA A 289 21.83 2.19 -22.18
C ALA A 289 22.80 1.06 -22.53
N VAL A 290 22.94 0.08 -21.64
CA VAL A 290 23.76 -1.11 -21.87
C VAL A 290 22.82 -2.25 -22.22
N ASP A 291 23.04 -2.86 -23.37
CA ASP A 291 22.37 -4.08 -23.85
C ASP A 291 22.36 -5.16 -22.77
N VAL A 292 21.19 -5.76 -22.56
CA VAL A 292 20.99 -6.86 -21.61
C VAL A 292 20.62 -8.13 -22.37
N ASP A 293 21.50 -8.58 -23.26
CA ASP A 293 21.39 -9.88 -23.94
C ASP A 293 22.67 -10.71 -23.78
N GLU A 294 23.22 -10.76 -22.55
CA GLU A 294 24.26 -11.73 -22.19
C GLU A 294 23.61 -12.95 -21.51
N VAL A 295 23.21 -13.93 -22.33
CA VAL A 295 22.84 -15.27 -21.86
C VAL A 295 24.10 -15.96 -21.38
N ILE A 296 24.31 -16.01 -20.06
CA ILE A 296 25.37 -16.82 -19.45
C ILE A 296 24.94 -18.29 -19.52
N VAL A 297 25.48 -19.02 -20.50
CA VAL A 297 25.47 -20.48 -20.51
C VAL A 297 26.46 -20.93 -19.44
N VAL A 298 25.96 -21.50 -18.34
CA VAL A 298 26.80 -22.17 -17.34
C VAL A 298 27.06 -23.58 -17.84
N ASP A 299 28.19 -23.77 -18.51
CA ASP A 299 28.71 -25.11 -18.83
C ASP A 299 28.98 -25.87 -17.52
N GLY A 300 28.42 -27.08 -17.43
CA GLY A 300 28.52 -27.95 -16.27
C GLY A 300 29.87 -28.64 -16.19
N GLU A 301 30.48 -28.57 -15.00
CA GLU A 301 31.57 -29.38 -14.40
C GLU A 301 32.16 -28.46 -13.31
N THR A 302 32.15 -28.67 -12.00
CA THR A 302 32.21 -29.83 -11.10
C THR A 302 31.64 -29.42 -9.73
N PHE A 303 30.86 -30.27 -9.05
CA PHE A 303 30.43 -30.03 -7.67
C PHE A 303 31.49 -30.55 -6.70
N ASP A 304 32.17 -29.66 -5.98
CA ASP A 304 32.91 -30.03 -4.78
C ASP A 304 31.92 -30.14 -3.61
N VAL A 305 31.74 -31.38 -3.14
CA VAL A 305 31.00 -31.72 -1.94
C VAL A 305 31.80 -31.25 -0.73
N ILE A 306 31.35 -30.18 -0.08
CA ILE A 306 31.84 -29.81 1.25
C ILE A 306 31.17 -30.76 2.25
N ASN A 307 31.91 -31.77 2.70
CA ASN A 307 31.56 -32.53 3.91
C ASN A 307 31.69 -31.60 5.12
N LEU A 308 30.62 -31.50 5.90
CA LEU A 308 30.64 -30.93 7.24
C LEU A 308 30.87 -32.08 8.22
N ASP A 309 32.06 -32.10 8.85
CA ASP A 309 32.27 -32.72 10.16
C ASP A 309 31.67 -31.83 11.26
#